data_AF-A0A0G0Z179-F1
#
_entry.id   AF-A0A0G0Z179-F1
#
_cell.length_a   1.000
_cell.length_b   1.000
_cell.length_c   1.000
_cell.angle_alpha   90.00
_cell.angle_beta   90.00
_cell.angle_gamma   90.00
#
_symmetry.space_group_name_H-M   'P 1'
#
loop_
_entity.id
_entity.type
_entity.pdbx_description
1 polymer ?
#
loop_
_entity_poly.entity_id
_entity_poly.type
_entity_poly.pdbx_seq_one_letter_code
_entity_poly.pdbx_strand_id
1 'polypeptide(L)'
;MKPVKMYEQEDGTTRRKANCAVEMCFYLMKEENNFERVIVLSGDGDFLPVLKYLKDGGKEVIILARGPRAAREIRQFAGSKFRDFEYLKYLLKFEEK
;
A
#
# COMPACT_ATOMS: atom_id res chain seq x y z
N MET A 1 -5.38 -14.27 -7.31
CA MET A 1 -5.61 -14.09 -5.88
C MET A 1 -5.63 -15.41 -5.16
N LYS A 2 -4.55 -15.69 -4.41
CA LYS A 2 -4.47 -16.83 -3.50
C LYS A 2 -5.73 -16.87 -2.60
N PRO A 3 -6.23 -18.05 -2.22
CA PRO A 3 -7.32 -18.15 -1.24
C PRO A 3 -6.91 -17.54 0.11
N VAL A 4 -7.84 -16.84 0.76
CA VAL A 4 -7.65 -16.27 2.10
C VAL A 4 -7.42 -17.42 3.09
N LYS A 5 -6.36 -17.31 3.91
CA LYS A 5 -6.14 -18.27 5.00
C LYS A 5 -6.97 -17.88 6.21
N MET A 6 -7.71 -18.85 6.72
CA MET A 6 -8.47 -18.76 7.97
C MET A 6 -7.65 -19.39 9.09
N TYR A 7 -7.62 -18.76 10.26
CA TYR A 7 -7.00 -19.28 11.47
C TYR A 7 -8.01 -19.20 12.60
N GLU A 8 -8.22 -20.30 13.32
CA GLU A 8 -8.92 -20.27 14.59
C GLU A 8 -7.93 -19.85 15.69
N GLN A 9 -8.33 -18.89 16.50
CA GLN A 9 -7.60 -18.46 17.68
C GLN A 9 -8.04 -19.29 18.89
N GLU A 10 -7.21 -19.30 19.93
CA GLU A 10 -7.49 -20.01 21.20
C GLU A 10 -8.77 -19.53 21.89
N ASP A 11 -9.22 -18.29 21.60
CA ASP A 11 -10.47 -17.71 22.08
C ASP A 11 -11.72 -18.13 21.27
N GLY A 12 -11.56 -19.04 20.30
CA GLY A 12 -12.64 -19.52 19.42
C GLY A 12 -12.99 -18.57 18.27
N THR A 13 -12.30 -17.43 18.13
CA THR A 13 -12.54 -16.50 17.02
C THR A 13 -11.74 -16.87 15.78
N THR A 14 -12.33 -16.68 14.58
CA THR A 14 -11.63 -16.92 13.32
C THR A 14 -11.06 -15.63 12.75
N ARG A 15 -9.73 -15.56 12.55
CA ARG A 15 -9.07 -14.45 11.84
C ARG A 15 -8.82 -14.79 10.38
N ARG A 16 -9.16 -13.83 9.51
CA ARG A 16 -8.80 -13.79 8.09
C ARG A 16 -7.46 -13.10 7.94
N LYS A 17 -6.47 -13.77 7.35
CA LYS A 17 -5.19 -13.12 7.00
C LYS A 17 -5.23 -12.65 5.55
N ALA A 18 -5.10 -11.34 5.34
CA ALA A 18 -4.91 -10.76 4.01
C ALA A 18 -3.64 -11.33 3.37
N ASN A 19 -3.69 -11.62 2.08
CA ASN A 19 -2.65 -12.36 1.35
C ASN A 19 -2.22 -11.70 0.03
N CYS A 20 -2.62 -10.44 -0.19
CA CYS A 20 -2.39 -9.74 -1.46
C CYS A 20 -0.97 -9.17 -1.60
N ALA A 21 -0.21 -9.01 -0.51
CA ALA A 21 1.10 -8.34 -0.55
C ALA A 21 2.08 -8.99 -1.53
N VAL A 22 2.12 -10.33 -1.57
CA VAL A 22 2.98 -11.08 -2.49
C VAL A 22 2.56 -10.88 -3.94
N GLU A 23 1.26 -10.94 -4.24
CA GLU A 23 0.77 -10.73 -5.61
C GLU A 23 1.01 -9.29 -6.06
N MET A 24 0.78 -8.31 -5.19
CA MET A 24 1.07 -6.90 -5.49
C MET A 24 2.56 -6.69 -5.79
N CYS A 25 3.45 -7.23 -4.96
CA CYS A 25 4.89 -7.17 -5.19
C CYS A 25 5.28 -7.82 -6.52
N PHE A 26 4.72 -8.99 -6.83
CA PHE A 26 4.94 -9.67 -8.10
C PHE A 26 4.54 -8.79 -9.30
N TYR A 27 3.35 -8.16 -9.28
CA TYR A 27 2.92 -7.31 -10.38
C TYR A 27 3.74 -6.04 -10.52
N LEU A 28 4.18 -5.43 -9.41
CA LEU A 28 5.10 -4.28 -9.44
C LEU A 28 6.39 -4.59 -10.20
N MET A 29 6.97 -5.77 -9.94
CA MET A 29 8.18 -6.23 -10.62
C MET A 29 7.91 -6.66 -12.07
N LYS A 30 6.85 -7.44 -12.28
CA LYS A 30 6.48 -7.96 -13.62
C LYS A 30 6.22 -6.83 -14.61
N GLU A 31 5.53 -5.78 -14.16
CA GLU A 31 5.12 -4.67 -15.01
C GLU A 31 6.11 -3.49 -14.96
N GLU A 32 7.28 -3.65 -14.33
CA GLU A 32 8.25 -2.57 -14.12
C GLU A 32 8.58 -1.80 -15.40
N ASN A 33 8.74 -2.50 -16.52
CA ASN A 33 9.06 -1.87 -17.81
C ASN A 33 7.87 -1.18 -18.48
N ASN A 34 6.65 -1.40 -17.99
CA ASN A 34 5.40 -0.90 -18.55
C ASN A 34 4.91 0.39 -17.88
N PHE A 35 5.66 0.91 -16.89
CA PHE A 35 5.36 2.19 -16.27
C PHE A 35 6.61 2.99 -15.94
N GLU A 36 6.48 4.30 -15.90
CA GLU A 36 7.49 5.23 -15.37
C GLU A 36 7.14 5.69 -13.95
N ARG A 37 5.86 5.62 -13.59
CA ARG A 37 5.30 6.05 -12.31
C ARG A 37 4.36 4.99 -11.74
N VAL A 38 4.41 4.82 -10.42
CA VAL A 38 3.44 4.02 -9.67
C VAL A 38 2.83 4.82 -8.51
N ILE A 39 1.51 4.67 -8.33
CA ILE A 39 0.78 5.18 -7.17
C ILE A 39 0.40 3.98 -6.30
N VAL A 40 0.93 3.94 -5.08
CA VAL A 40 0.74 2.81 -4.16
C VAL A 40 -0.24 3.21 -3.07
N LEU A 41 -1.39 2.54 -3.06
CA LEU A 41 -2.44 2.73 -2.07
C LEU A 41 -2.21 1.82 -0.86
N SER A 42 -1.09 2.01 -0.18
CA SER A 42 -0.76 1.26 1.03
C SER A 42 0.26 2.01 1.88
N GLY A 43 0.13 1.90 3.19
CA GLY A 43 1.13 2.36 4.16
C GLY A 43 1.95 1.23 4.76
N ASP A 44 1.84 0.02 4.23
CA ASP A 44 2.49 -1.19 4.77
C ASP A 44 4.01 -1.18 4.51
N GLY A 45 4.79 -1.38 5.57
CA GLY A 45 6.25 -1.39 5.55
C GLY A 45 6.84 -2.53 4.72
N ASP A 46 6.10 -3.63 4.55
CA ASP A 46 6.55 -4.81 3.80
C ASP A 46 6.82 -4.51 2.32
N PHE A 47 6.25 -3.44 1.77
CA PHE A 47 6.52 -3.01 0.39
C PHE A 47 7.82 -2.22 0.23
N LEU A 48 8.46 -1.75 1.31
CA LEU A 48 9.62 -0.87 1.21
C LEU A 48 10.75 -1.43 0.32
N PRO A 49 11.11 -2.73 0.34
CA PRO A 49 12.16 -3.26 -0.53
C PRO A 49 11.86 -3.08 -2.03
N VAL A 50 10.65 -3.46 -2.47
CA VAL A 50 10.26 -3.33 -3.89
C VAL A 50 10.14 -1.87 -4.31
N LEU A 51 9.66 -1.00 -3.42
CA LEU A 51 9.53 0.42 -3.72
C LEU A 51 10.89 1.12 -3.84
N LYS A 52 11.87 0.73 -3.02
CA LYS A 52 13.26 1.20 -3.16
C LYS A 52 13.85 0.75 -4.49
N TYR A 53 13.71 -0.54 -4.82
CA TYR A 53 14.20 -1.09 -6.09
C TYR A 53 13.66 -0.31 -7.30
N LEU A 54 12.34 -0.08 -7.36
CA LEU A 54 11.72 0.70 -8.43
C LEU A 54 12.23 2.14 -8.47
N LYS A 55 12.35 2.81 -7.31
CA LYS A 55 12.85 4.19 -7.23
C LYS A 55 14.30 4.30 -7.69
N ASP A 56 15.15 3.35 -7.30
CA ASP A 56 16.55 3.29 -7.71
C ASP A 56 16.68 2.99 -9.21
N GLY A 57 15.75 2.22 -9.78
CA GLY A 57 15.56 2.02 -11.21
C GLY A 57 14.96 3.23 -11.96
N GLY A 58 14.84 4.38 -11.30
CA GLY A 58 14.35 5.63 -11.90
C GLY A 58 12.83 5.79 -11.96
N LYS A 59 12.06 4.89 -11.36
CA LYS A 59 10.60 5.00 -11.33
C LYS A 59 10.15 6.05 -10.32
N GLU A 60 9.13 6.83 -10.67
CA GLU A 60 8.48 7.73 -9.72
C GLU A 60 7.51 6.95 -8.82
N VAL A 61 7.75 6.96 -7.51
CA VAL A 61 6.90 6.29 -6.52
C VAL A 61 6.11 7.33 -5.71
N ILE A 62 4.78 7.25 -5.77
CA ILE A 62 3.86 8.08 -4.98
C ILE A 62 3.13 7.18 -3.99
N ILE A 63 3.13 7.54 -2.72
CA ILE A 63 2.44 6.78 -1.68
C ILE A 63 1.17 7.50 -1.26
N LEU A 64 0.05 6.79 -1.32
CA LEU A 64 -1.24 7.25 -0.86
C LEU A 64 -1.71 6.36 0.30
N ALA A 65 -1.66 6.89 1.52
CA ALA A 65 -2.01 6.11 2.71
C ALA A 65 -2.53 7.03 3.82
N ARG A 66 -3.12 6.45 4.87
CA ARG A 66 -3.48 7.24 6.06
C ARG A 66 -2.23 7.51 6.89
N GLY A 67 -1.83 8.77 7.03
CA GLY A 67 -0.60 9.18 7.70
C GLY A 67 -0.37 8.48 9.04
N PRO A 68 -1.35 8.52 9.98
CA PRO A 68 -1.23 7.90 11.29
C PRO A 68 -1.08 6.37 11.30
N ARG A 69 -1.54 5.68 10.24
CA ARG A 69 -1.48 4.21 10.13
C ARG A 69 -0.36 3.68 9.25
N ALA A 70 0.29 4.55 8.47
CA ALA A 70 1.40 4.14 7.64
C ALA A 70 2.62 3.79 8.49
N ALA A 71 3.45 2.87 8.02
CA ALA A 71 4.75 2.58 8.61
C ALA A 71 5.65 3.83 8.52
N ARG A 72 6.48 4.04 9.54
CA ARG A 72 7.31 5.26 9.65
C ARG A 72 8.31 5.36 8.49
N GLU A 73 8.92 4.24 8.16
CA GLU A 73 9.87 4.04 7.08
C GLU A 73 9.25 4.30 5.71
N ILE A 74 7.96 3.97 5.50
CA ILE A 74 7.23 4.31 4.26
C ILE A 74 7.05 5.81 4.15
N ARG A 75 6.65 6.49 5.24
CA ARG A 75 6.54 7.97 5.24
C ARG A 75 7.89 8.64 4.97
N GLN A 76 8.96 8.15 5.60
CA GLN A 76 10.31 8.69 5.40
C GLN A 76 10.81 8.46 3.97
N PHE A 77 10.61 7.26 3.42
CA PHE A 77 10.96 6.92 2.05
C PHE A 77 10.21 7.78 1.02
N ALA A 78 8.91 7.96 1.22
CA ALA A 78 8.04 8.72 0.33
C ALA A 78 8.34 10.23 0.40
N GLY A 79 8.64 10.76 1.59
CA GLY A 79 8.92 12.18 1.80
C GLY A 79 7.81 13.07 1.22
N SER A 80 8.18 13.99 0.33
CA SER A 80 7.23 14.89 -0.34
C SER A 80 6.26 14.21 -1.31
N LYS A 81 6.48 12.93 -1.65
CA LYS A 81 5.59 12.11 -2.49
C LYS A 81 4.59 11.28 -1.68
N PHE A 82 4.52 11.49 -0.36
CA PHE A 82 3.43 10.97 0.46
C PHE A 82 2.18 11.86 0.32
N ARG A 83 1.02 11.23 0.22
CA ARG A 83 -0.30 11.88 0.18
C ARG A 83 -1.17 11.25 1.24
N ASP A 84 -1.65 12.06 2.19
CA ASP A 84 -2.56 11.56 3.20
C ASP A 84 -3.94 11.33 2.58
N PHE A 85 -4.41 10.09 2.68
CA PHE A 85 -5.69 9.66 2.14
C PHE A 85 -6.89 10.15 2.96
N GLU A 86 -6.70 10.65 4.18
CA GLU A 86 -7.81 11.19 4.99
C GLU A 86 -8.48 12.40 4.34
N TYR A 87 -7.75 13.20 3.56
CA TYR A 87 -8.33 14.36 2.88
C TYR A 87 -9.39 13.97 1.85
N LEU A 88 -9.24 12.81 1.20
CA LEU A 88 -10.17 12.32 0.20
C LEU A 88 -11.59 12.13 0.76
N LYS A 89 -11.71 11.79 2.05
CA LYS A 89 -13.00 11.71 2.74
C LYS A 89 -13.79 13.02 2.64
N TYR A 90 -13.11 14.15 2.78
CA TYR A 90 -13.77 15.47 2.73
C TYR A 90 -14.16 15.86 1.31
N LEU A 91 -13.39 15.42 0.31
CA LEU A 91 -13.70 15.67 -1.10
C LEU A 91 -14.88 14.82 -1.61
N LEU A 92 -15.04 13.60 -1.09
CA LEU A 92 -16.07 12.66 -1.52
C LEU A 92 -17.30 12.63 -0.61
N LYS A 93 -17.30 13.41 0.48
CA LYS A 93 -18.46 13.56 1.36
C LYS A 93 -19.63 14.08 0.54
N PHE A 94 -20.70 13.30 0.45
CA PHE A 94 -22.00 13.84 0.03
C PHE A 94 -22.55 14.70 1.16
N GLU A 95 -22.83 15.96 0.84
CA GLU A 95 -23.67 16.81 1.68
C GLU A 95 -25.11 16.59 1.22
N GLU A 96 -25.92 15.97 2.08
CA GLU A 96 -27.38 16.02 1.92
C GLU A 96 -27.80 17.50 2.01
N LYS A 97 -28.55 17.94 1.00
CA LYS A 97 -29.13 19.29 0.94
C LYS A 97 -30.24 19.45 1.96
#